data_AF-A0A7X9ZFF0-F1
#
_entry.id   AF-A0A7X9ZFF0-F1
#
_cell.length_a   1.000
_cell.length_b   1.000
_cell.length_c   1.000
_cell.angle_alpha   90.00
_cell.angle_beta   90.00
_cell.angle_gamma   90.00
#
_symmetry.space_group_name_H-M   'P 1'
#
loop_
_entity.id
_entity.type
_entity.pdbx_description
1 polymer ?
#
loop_
_entity_poly.entity_id
_entity_poly.type
_entity_poly.pdbx_seq_one_letter_code
_entity_poly.pdbx_strand_id
1 'polypeptide(L)'
;MRPYLVLGLLLLGTLAAVGYRFRRPKPDDSRRRIYSDVVAGAIMYAFAAPAVGGAALILALTAVTRDLQNLMTAIFGLPWFYIFGVVPALLCGIVAGAFKPVRPTWPALGMMTVAGGLYGFLFLGAFGSQEFRWADLLFPLSVGALPGTVGSLLCTLWFYGRPGRPPTPATDAAADPAP
;
A
#
# COMPACT_ATOMS: atom_id res chain seq x y z
N MET A 1 -14.64 21.21 -5.10
CA MET A 1 -14.86 20.29 -6.24
C MET A 1 -13.65 19.39 -6.53
N ARG A 2 -12.42 19.92 -6.56
CA ARG A 2 -11.17 19.15 -6.80
C ARG A 2 -10.95 17.88 -5.95
N PRO A 3 -11.10 17.90 -4.61
CA PRO A 3 -10.82 16.70 -3.82
C PRO A 3 -11.74 15.54 -4.14
N TYR A 4 -13.02 15.82 -4.43
CA TYR A 4 -13.99 14.80 -4.84
C TYR A 4 -13.66 14.16 -6.19
N LEU A 5 -13.11 14.92 -7.14
CA LEU A 5 -12.70 14.37 -8.44
C LEU A 5 -11.50 13.42 -8.29
N VAL A 6 -10.51 13.80 -7.49
CA VAL A 6 -9.34 12.93 -7.26
C VAL A 6 -9.74 11.69 -6.46
N LEU A 7 -10.55 11.85 -5.41
CA LEU A 7 -11.09 10.72 -4.66
C LEU A 7 -11.92 9.79 -5.57
N GLY A 8 -12.72 10.37 -6.45
CA GLY A 8 -13.47 9.66 -7.49
C GLY A 8 -12.57 8.90 -8.45
N LEU A 9 -11.45 9.50 -8.89
CA LEU A 9 -10.48 8.84 -9.78
C LEU A 9 -9.77 7.67 -9.08
N LEU A 10 -9.34 7.87 -7.83
CA LEU A 10 -8.72 6.82 -7.03
C LEU A 10 -9.70 5.66 -6.78
N LEU A 11 -10.95 5.98 -6.43
CA LEU A 11 -12.03 5.00 -6.28
C LEU A 11 -12.31 4.27 -7.59
N LEU A 12 -12.40 5.00 -8.70
CA LEU A 12 -12.64 4.41 -10.03
C LEU A 12 -11.50 3.46 -10.42
N GLY A 13 -10.24 3.86 -10.20
CA GLY A 13 -9.08 3.00 -10.44
C GLY A 13 -9.10 1.74 -9.57
N THR A 14 -9.48 1.89 -8.30
CA THR A 14 -9.62 0.79 -7.34
C THR A 14 -10.72 -0.19 -7.78
N LEU A 15 -11.90 0.33 -8.13
CA LEU A 15 -13.04 -0.46 -8.61
C LEU A 15 -12.74 -1.12 -9.95
N ALA A 16 -12.03 -0.45 -10.86
CA ALA A 16 -11.61 -1.01 -12.13
C ALA A 16 -10.64 -2.18 -11.93
N ALA A 17 -9.70 -2.08 -10.99
CA ALA A 17 -8.79 -3.17 -10.63
C ALA A 17 -9.56 -4.39 -10.11
N VAL A 18 -10.50 -4.18 -9.18
CA VAL A 18 -11.36 -5.23 -8.64
C VAL A 18 -12.24 -5.84 -9.73
N GLY A 19 -12.89 -5.02 -10.56
CA GLY A 19 -13.73 -5.47 -11.67
C GLY A 19 -12.95 -6.25 -12.72
N TYR A 20 -11.73 -5.83 -13.05
CA TYR A 20 -10.82 -6.56 -13.93
C TYR A 20 -10.49 -7.94 -13.34
N ARG A 21 -10.21 -8.01 -12.04
CA ARG A 21 -9.93 -9.27 -11.34
C ARG A 21 -11.10 -10.25 -11.39
N PHE A 22 -12.33 -9.77 -11.20
CA PHE A 22 -13.53 -10.61 -11.29
C PHE A 22 -13.84 -11.07 -12.72
N ARG A 23 -13.47 -10.28 -13.74
CA ARG A 23 -13.63 -10.65 -15.16
C ARG A 23 -12.54 -11.60 -15.66
N ARG A 24 -11.35 -11.57 -15.05
CA ARG A 24 -10.22 -12.46 -15.36
C ARG A 24 -9.76 -13.22 -14.12
N PRO A 25 -10.59 -14.14 -13.59
CA PRO A 25 -10.18 -15.04 -12.52
C PRO A 25 -9.05 -15.95 -13.01
N LYS A 26 -8.15 -16.32 -12.10
CA LYS A 26 -7.12 -17.33 -12.36
C LYS A 26 -7.70 -18.74 -12.17
N PRO A 27 -7.03 -19.78 -12.68
CA PRO A 27 -7.54 -21.15 -12.64
C PRO A 27 -7.96 -21.64 -11.24
N ASP A 28 -7.29 -21.17 -10.17
CA ASP A 28 -7.54 -21.58 -8.78
C ASP A 28 -8.35 -20.53 -7.95
N ASP A 29 -8.95 -19.54 -8.60
CA ASP A 29 -9.69 -18.49 -7.91
C ASP A 29 -11.18 -18.86 -7.74
N SER A 30 -11.60 -18.98 -6.48
CA SER A 30 -13.01 -18.86 -6.14
C SER A 30 -13.39 -17.39 -5.88
N ARG A 31 -14.65 -17.02 -6.11
CA ARG A 31 -15.13 -15.66 -5.77
C ARG A 31 -14.84 -15.31 -4.31
N ARG A 32 -15.02 -16.27 -3.39
CA ARG A 32 -14.72 -16.10 -1.96
C ARG A 32 -13.24 -15.80 -1.72
N ARG A 33 -12.33 -16.45 -2.46
CA ARG A 33 -10.89 -16.20 -2.37
C ARG A 33 -10.53 -14.80 -2.87
N ILE A 34 -11.10 -14.35 -3.98
CA ILE A 34 -10.90 -12.98 -4.50
C ILE A 34 -11.35 -11.94 -3.46
N TYR A 35 -12.54 -12.10 -2.88
CA TYR A 35 -13.02 -11.22 -1.82
C TYR A 35 -12.10 -11.24 -0.60
N SER A 36 -11.66 -12.43 -0.17
CA SER A 36 -10.74 -12.57 0.96
C SER A 36 -9.40 -11.87 0.69
N ASP A 37 -8.85 -11.97 -0.51
CA ASP A 37 -7.59 -11.32 -0.87
C ASP A 37 -7.73 -9.80 -0.92
N VAL A 38 -8.84 -9.29 -1.47
CA VAL A 38 -9.16 -7.85 -1.47
C VAL A 38 -9.30 -7.30 -0.05
N VAL A 39 -10.09 -7.97 0.79
CA VAL A 39 -10.31 -7.54 2.18
C VAL A 39 -9.03 -7.63 3.00
N ALA A 40 -8.25 -8.72 2.85
CA ALA A 40 -6.97 -8.86 3.53
C ALA A 40 -5.97 -7.78 3.12
N GLY A 41 -5.89 -7.46 1.82
CA GLY A 41 -5.05 -6.38 1.32
C GLY A 41 -5.48 -5.02 1.87
N ALA A 42 -6.78 -4.73 1.87
CA ALA A 42 -7.35 -3.50 2.41
C ALA A 42 -7.01 -3.31 3.90
N ILE A 43 -7.27 -4.34 4.72
CA ILE A 43 -7.02 -4.32 6.15
C ILE A 43 -5.52 -4.17 6.42
N MET A 44 -4.68 -5.00 5.81
CA MET A 44 -3.25 -4.94 6.05
C MET A 44 -2.69 -3.54 5.74
N TYR A 45 -3.00 -2.99 4.56
CA TYR A 45 -2.44 -1.70 4.19
C TYR A 45 -3.00 -0.57 5.05
N ALA A 46 -4.30 -0.59 5.37
CA ALA A 46 -4.91 0.44 6.20
C ALA A 46 -4.27 0.53 7.60
N PHE A 47 -3.89 -0.61 8.19
CA PHE A 47 -3.23 -0.65 9.50
C PHE A 47 -1.71 -0.47 9.41
N ALA A 48 -1.02 -1.14 8.49
CA ALA A 48 0.44 -1.13 8.50
C ALA A 48 1.03 0.06 7.73
N ALA A 49 0.47 0.41 6.56
CA ALA A 49 1.13 1.33 5.65
C ALA A 49 1.25 2.77 6.18
N PRO A 50 0.23 3.37 6.85
CA PRO A 50 0.36 4.71 7.41
C PRO A 50 1.45 4.79 8.49
N ALA A 51 1.47 3.81 9.40
CA ALA A 51 2.46 3.76 10.47
C ALA A 51 3.88 3.58 9.92
N VAL A 52 4.06 2.61 9.01
CA VAL A 52 5.36 2.29 8.43
C VAL A 52 5.87 3.41 7.52
N GLY A 53 5.01 3.95 6.65
CA GLY A 53 5.35 5.06 5.76
C GLY A 53 5.70 6.33 6.53
N GLY A 54 4.89 6.69 7.54
CA GLY A 54 5.14 7.83 8.41
C GLY A 54 6.42 7.69 9.23
N ALA A 55 6.65 6.53 9.84
CA ALA A 55 7.88 6.25 10.57
C ALA A 55 9.12 6.35 9.66
N ALA A 56 9.06 5.79 8.45
CA ALA A 56 10.16 5.88 7.49
C ALA A 56 10.46 7.33 7.08
N LEU A 57 9.42 8.15 6.85
CA LEU A 57 9.59 9.58 6.55
C LEU A 57 10.27 10.32 7.71
N ILE A 58 9.81 10.10 8.94
CA ILE A 58 10.38 10.77 10.12
C ILE A 58 11.82 10.33 10.37
N LEU A 59 12.13 9.04 10.19
CA LEU A 59 13.50 8.54 10.29
C LEU A 59 14.41 9.20 9.24
N ALA A 60 13.95 9.34 8.00
CA ALA A 60 14.68 10.04 6.96
C ALA A 60 14.90 11.52 7.30
N LEU A 61 13.86 12.20 7.79
CA LEU A 61 13.96 13.60 8.25
C LEU A 61 14.94 13.76 9.41
N THR A 62 14.91 12.83 10.37
CA THR A 62 15.85 12.78 11.50
C THR A 62 17.28 12.61 11.00
N ALA A 63 17.51 11.73 10.03
CA ALA A 63 18.84 11.51 9.46
C ALA A 63 19.39 12.74 8.73
N VAL A 64 18.53 13.48 8.02
CA VAL A 64 18.90 14.70 7.28
C VAL A 64 19.14 15.88 8.23
N THR A 65 18.24 16.11 9.18
CA THR A 65 18.30 17.27 10.10
C THR A 65 19.20 17.04 11.30
N ARG A 66 19.53 15.78 11.61
CA ARG A 66 20.24 15.34 12.82
C ARG A 66 19.55 15.74 14.13
N ASP A 67 18.25 15.99 14.08
CA ASP A 67 17.45 16.37 15.24
C ASP A 67 16.62 15.19 15.77
N LEU A 68 16.95 14.74 16.98
CA LEU A 68 16.28 13.64 17.67
C LEU A 68 14.85 13.98 18.10
N GLN A 69 14.48 15.26 18.22
CA GLN A 69 13.10 15.66 18.56
C GLN A 69 12.11 15.16 17.49
N ASN A 70 12.55 15.00 16.25
CA ASN A 70 11.75 14.39 15.20
C ASN A 70 11.29 12.96 15.53
N LEU A 71 12.07 12.18 16.29
CA LEU A 71 11.65 10.84 16.72
C LEU A 71 10.47 10.89 17.67
N MET A 72 10.37 11.92 18.52
CA MET A 72 9.17 12.13 19.34
C MET A 72 7.97 12.46 18.46
N THR A 73 8.17 13.23 17.40
CA THR A 73 7.15 13.53 16.38
C THR A 73 6.66 12.26 15.66
N ALA A 74 7.49 11.22 15.49
CA ALA A 74 7.02 9.94 14.95
C ALA A 74 6.00 9.25 15.88
N ILE A 75 6.23 9.30 17.20
CA ILE A 75 5.34 8.66 18.18
C ILE A 75 4.05 9.47 18.32
N PHE A 76 4.16 10.77 18.54
CA PHE A 76 3.00 11.64 18.74
C PHE A 76 2.26 11.99 17.44
N GLY A 77 2.93 11.91 16.30
CA GLY A 77 2.38 12.14 14.98
C GLY A 77 1.68 10.93 14.37
N LEU A 78 1.74 9.76 15.03
CA LEU A 78 1.09 8.54 14.56
C LEU A 78 -0.41 8.73 14.24
N PRO A 79 -1.23 9.38 15.09
CA PRO A 79 -2.63 9.67 14.75
C PRO A 79 -2.75 10.47 13.45
N TRP A 80 -1.83 11.39 13.20
CA TRP A 80 -1.83 12.21 11.99
C TRP A 80 -1.54 11.39 10.74
N PHE A 81 -0.57 10.47 10.80
CA PHE A 81 -0.31 9.54 9.71
C PHE A 81 -1.54 8.72 9.37
N TYR A 82 -2.32 8.32 10.37
CA TYR A 82 -3.57 7.60 10.13
C TYR A 82 -4.66 8.48 9.52
N ILE A 83 -4.96 9.67 10.04
CA ILE A 83 -6.11 10.41 9.47
C ILE A 83 -5.84 10.89 8.03
N PHE A 84 -4.59 11.12 7.64
CA PHE A 84 -4.26 11.42 6.23
C PHE A 84 -3.91 10.20 5.38
N GLY A 85 -3.32 9.16 5.97
CA GLY A 85 -2.76 8.03 5.24
C GLY A 85 -3.69 6.83 5.08
N VAL A 86 -4.70 6.67 5.95
CA VAL A 86 -5.52 5.44 5.98
C VAL A 86 -6.33 5.25 4.71
N VAL A 87 -6.91 6.33 4.16
CA VAL A 87 -7.74 6.26 2.95
C VAL A 87 -6.91 5.85 1.72
N PRO A 88 -5.82 6.56 1.34
CA PRO A 88 -5.02 6.13 0.20
C PRO A 88 -4.37 4.76 0.42
N ALA A 89 -3.98 4.43 1.66
CA ALA A 89 -3.45 3.10 1.98
C ALA A 89 -4.48 1.99 1.77
N LEU A 90 -5.71 2.18 2.26
CA LEU A 90 -6.80 1.22 2.10
C LEU A 90 -7.10 0.97 0.62
N LEU A 91 -7.21 2.03 -0.18
CA LEU A 91 -7.47 1.90 -1.62
C LEU A 91 -6.31 1.18 -2.34
N CYS A 92 -5.06 1.54 -2.01
CA CYS A 92 -3.89 0.83 -2.51
C CYS A 92 -3.90 -0.66 -2.09
N GLY A 93 -4.31 -0.97 -0.87
CA GLY A 93 -4.44 -2.33 -0.35
C GLY A 93 -5.51 -3.15 -1.07
N ILE A 94 -6.64 -2.54 -1.44
CA ILE A 94 -7.67 -3.18 -2.27
C ILE A 94 -7.09 -3.52 -3.64
N VAL A 95 -6.37 -2.59 -4.27
CA VAL A 95 -5.71 -2.82 -5.56
C VAL A 95 -4.67 -3.95 -5.44
N ALA A 96 -3.88 -3.96 -4.38
CA ALA A 96 -2.93 -5.04 -4.11
C ALA A 96 -3.66 -6.38 -3.93
N GLY A 97 -4.66 -6.47 -3.08
CA GLY A 97 -5.48 -7.67 -2.91
C GLY A 97 -6.10 -8.17 -4.22
N ALA A 98 -6.62 -7.26 -5.06
CA ALA A 98 -7.18 -7.59 -6.35
C ALA A 98 -6.12 -8.17 -7.31
N PHE A 99 -4.92 -7.61 -7.36
CA PHE A 99 -3.86 -8.05 -8.27
C PHE A 99 -2.91 -9.10 -7.69
N LYS A 100 -3.12 -9.56 -6.45
CA LYS A 100 -2.26 -10.51 -5.75
C LYS A 100 -1.78 -11.63 -6.69
N PRO A 101 -0.49 -11.66 -7.04
CA PRO A 101 0.02 -12.62 -8.00
C PRO A 101 0.10 -14.02 -7.36
N VAL A 102 0.00 -15.08 -8.17
CA VAL A 102 0.14 -16.47 -7.67
C VAL A 102 1.57 -16.72 -7.18
N ARG A 103 2.53 -16.01 -7.77
CA ARG A 103 3.94 -16.00 -7.37
C ARG A 103 4.42 -14.55 -7.25
N PRO A 104 5.11 -14.17 -6.17
CA PRO A 104 5.69 -12.84 -6.07
C PRO A 104 6.74 -12.63 -7.16
N THR A 105 6.57 -11.60 -7.98
CA THR A 105 7.53 -11.19 -9.01
C THR A 105 7.99 -9.76 -8.75
N TRP A 106 9.24 -9.45 -9.10
CA TRP A 106 9.79 -8.09 -8.97
C TRP A 106 8.96 -7.02 -9.69
N PRO A 107 8.45 -7.25 -10.92
CA PRO A 107 7.60 -6.27 -11.59
C PRO A 107 6.28 -6.01 -10.85
N ALA A 108 5.67 -7.05 -10.27
CA ALA A 108 4.44 -6.88 -9.47
C ALA A 108 4.71 -6.06 -8.20
N LEU A 109 5.86 -6.28 -7.56
CA LEU A 109 6.30 -5.48 -6.42
C LEU A 109 6.52 -4.00 -6.80
N GLY A 110 7.20 -3.76 -7.92
CA GLY A 110 7.45 -2.42 -8.46
C GLY A 110 6.15 -1.69 -8.80
N MET A 111 5.20 -2.35 -9.46
CA MET A 111 3.89 -1.78 -9.76
C MET A 111 3.12 -1.37 -8.50
N MET A 112 3.10 -2.21 -7.45
CA MET A 112 2.41 -1.86 -6.21
C MET A 112 3.09 -0.71 -5.46
N THR A 113 4.42 -0.62 -5.55
CA THR A 113 5.19 0.49 -4.99
C THR A 113 4.84 1.81 -5.68
N VAL A 114 4.79 1.80 -7.01
CA VAL A 114 4.35 2.96 -7.81
C VAL A 114 2.90 3.32 -7.49
N ALA A 115 2.01 2.33 -7.35
CA ALA A 115 0.63 2.55 -6.97
C ALA A 115 0.52 3.24 -5.60
N GLY A 116 1.23 2.77 -4.57
CA GLY A 116 1.20 3.41 -3.26
C GLY A 116 1.70 4.86 -3.28
N GLY A 117 2.77 5.13 -4.02
CA GLY A 117 3.25 6.49 -4.23
C GLY A 117 2.23 7.39 -4.94
N LEU A 118 1.60 6.87 -6.00
CA LEU A 118 0.59 7.60 -6.76
C LEU A 118 -0.66 7.90 -5.92
N TYR A 119 -1.15 6.92 -5.16
CA TYR A 119 -2.31 7.09 -4.27
C TYR A 119 -2.02 8.11 -3.17
N GLY A 120 -0.84 8.04 -2.54
CA GLY A 120 -0.42 9.02 -1.54
C GLY A 120 -0.26 10.43 -2.11
N PHE A 121 0.40 10.55 -3.27
CA PHE A 121 0.61 11.82 -3.98
C PHE A 121 -0.72 12.47 -4.38
N LEU A 122 -1.59 11.73 -5.07
CA LEU A 122 -2.86 12.25 -5.56
C LEU A 122 -3.76 12.65 -4.39
N PHE A 123 -3.83 11.82 -3.35
CA PHE A 123 -4.64 12.14 -2.18
C PHE A 123 -4.17 13.44 -1.51
N LEU A 124 -2.90 13.58 -1.17
CA LEU A 124 -2.40 14.81 -0.54
C LEU A 124 -2.41 16.02 -1.48
N GLY A 125 -2.15 15.85 -2.77
CA GLY A 125 -2.21 16.93 -3.76
C GLY A 125 -3.62 17.52 -3.90
N ALA A 126 -4.64 16.67 -3.73
CA ALA A 126 -6.04 17.05 -3.77
C ALA A 126 -6.50 17.89 -2.56
N PHE A 127 -5.87 17.69 -1.40
CA PHE A 127 -6.17 18.43 -0.16
C PHE A 127 -5.18 19.58 0.12
N GLY A 128 -3.97 19.54 -0.44
CA GLY A 128 -2.88 20.47 -0.11
C GLY A 128 -2.71 21.67 -1.05
N SER A 129 -3.26 21.66 -2.26
CA SER A 129 -3.05 22.76 -3.24
C SER A 129 -4.36 23.38 -3.73
N GLN A 130 -4.59 24.65 -3.40
CA GLN A 130 -5.72 25.43 -3.91
C GLN A 130 -5.34 26.13 -5.23
N GLU A 131 -4.12 26.67 -5.30
CA GLU A 131 -3.57 27.37 -6.46
C GLU A 131 -2.41 26.54 -7.02
N PHE A 132 -2.51 26.07 -8.27
CA PHE A 132 -1.54 25.11 -8.82
C PHE A 132 -0.21 25.80 -9.15
N ARG A 133 0.66 25.97 -8.15
CA ARG A 133 2.05 26.38 -8.35
C ARG A 133 2.93 25.13 -8.35
N TRP A 134 3.89 25.07 -9.26
CA TRP A 134 4.85 23.96 -9.33
C TRP A 134 5.58 23.72 -8.00
N ALA A 135 5.82 24.78 -7.21
CA ALA A 135 6.42 24.70 -5.88
C ALA A 135 5.54 23.93 -4.88
N ASP A 136 4.22 23.96 -5.03
CA ASP A 136 3.28 23.32 -4.09
C ASP A 136 3.21 21.80 -4.30
N LEU A 137 3.81 21.27 -5.37
CA LEU A 137 3.93 19.83 -5.61
C LEU A 137 4.98 19.17 -4.70
N LEU A 138 5.90 19.95 -4.11
CA LEU A 138 6.92 19.41 -3.21
C LEU A 138 6.30 18.76 -1.97
N PHE A 139 5.22 19.35 -1.44
CA PHE A 139 4.51 18.80 -0.29
C PHE A 139 3.88 17.42 -0.56
N PRO A 140 2.98 17.23 -1.56
CA PRO A 140 2.42 15.91 -1.84
C PRO A 140 3.45 14.91 -2.36
N LEU A 141 4.54 15.35 -2.98
CA LEU A 141 5.64 14.47 -3.39
C LEU A 141 6.39 13.92 -2.16
N SER A 142 6.78 14.80 -1.23
CA SER A 142 7.59 14.42 -0.06
C SER A 142 6.77 13.74 1.04
N VAL A 143 5.57 14.24 1.32
CA VAL A 143 4.70 13.77 2.43
C VAL A 143 3.68 12.74 1.95
N GLY A 144 3.44 12.62 0.65
CA GLY A 144 2.51 11.65 0.07
C GLY A 144 3.20 10.56 -0.71
N ALA A 145 3.90 10.91 -1.78
CA ALA A 145 4.49 9.94 -2.69
C ALA A 145 5.56 9.08 -2.01
N LEU A 146 6.55 9.71 -1.36
CA LEU A 146 7.65 8.99 -0.71
C LEU A 146 7.21 8.04 0.42
N PRO A 147 6.46 8.48 1.44
CA PRO A 147 5.98 7.54 2.46
C PRO A 147 4.98 6.54 1.87
N GLY A 148 4.21 6.91 0.85
CA GLY A 148 3.31 6.00 0.13
C GLY A 148 4.07 4.89 -0.61
N THR A 149 5.18 5.18 -1.28
CA THR A 149 6.02 4.16 -1.92
C THR A 149 6.66 3.25 -0.89
N VAL A 150 7.23 3.81 0.20
CA VAL A 150 7.88 2.99 1.24
C VAL A 150 6.87 2.09 1.97
N GLY A 151 5.74 2.67 2.39
CA GLY A 151 4.68 1.94 3.07
C GLY A 151 4.10 0.82 2.20
N SER A 152 3.82 1.12 0.92
CA SER A 152 3.32 0.11 -0.02
C SER A 152 4.37 -0.94 -0.36
N LEU A 153 5.64 -0.59 -0.55
CA LEU A 153 6.71 -1.56 -0.80
C LEU A 153 6.83 -2.57 0.35
N LEU A 154 6.90 -2.08 1.59
CA LEU A 154 7.04 -2.92 2.77
C LEU A 154 5.80 -3.77 3.02
N CYS A 155 4.59 -3.19 2.88
CA CYS A 155 3.35 -3.96 2.96
C CYS A 155 3.25 -5.00 1.84
N THR A 156 3.67 -4.67 0.60
CA THR A 156 3.66 -5.63 -0.52
C THR A 156 4.64 -6.77 -0.27
N LEU A 157 5.84 -6.46 0.22
CA LEU A 157 6.85 -7.46 0.58
C LEU A 157 6.34 -8.38 1.68
N TRP A 158 5.63 -7.84 2.67
CA TRP A 158 5.04 -8.63 3.73
C TRP A 158 3.86 -9.47 3.22
N PHE A 159 3.01 -8.91 2.36
CA PHE A 159 1.79 -9.55 1.87
C PHE A 159 2.01 -10.60 0.79
N TYR A 160 2.91 -10.33 -0.17
CA TYR A 160 3.22 -11.25 -1.26
C TYR A 160 4.43 -12.13 -0.97
N GLY A 161 5.27 -11.74 -0.01
CA GLY A 161 6.56 -12.36 0.23
C GLY A 161 7.65 -11.90 -0.74
N ARG A 162 8.87 -12.42 -0.55
CA ARG A 162 10.02 -12.09 -1.40
C ARG A 162 9.90 -12.77 -2.79
N PRO A 163 10.10 -12.02 -3.89
CA PRO A 163 10.14 -12.62 -5.23
C PRO A 163 11.20 -13.69 -5.35
N GLY A 164 10.86 -14.81 -6.00
CA GLY A 164 11.82 -15.88 -6.29
C GLY A 164 12.12 -16.86 -5.15
N ARG A 165 11.43 -16.77 -4.00
CA ARG A 165 11.51 -17.84 -3.00
C ARG A 165 10.71 -19.05 -3.52
N PRO A 166 11.32 -20.24 -3.73
CA PRO A 166 10.56 -21.43 -4.11
C PRO A 166 9.52 -21.73 -3.02
N PRO A 167 8.32 -22.21 -3.38
CA PRO A 167 7.37 -22.69 -2.39
C PRO A 167 8.09 -23.74 -1.55
N THR A 168 8.18 -23.53 -0.24
CA THR A 168 8.64 -24.57 0.67
C THR A 168 7.68 -25.74 0.45
N PRO A 169 8.15 -26.94 0.06
CA PRO A 169 7.28 -28.10 0.03
C PRO A 169 6.73 -28.25 1.44
N ALA A 170 5.42 -28.46 1.57
CA ALA A 170 4.84 -28.87 2.83
C ALA A 170 5.44 -30.23 3.19
N THR A 171 6.50 -30.23 3.98
CA THR A 171 7.00 -31.41 4.67
C THR A 171 5.95 -31.77 5.72
N ASP A 172 5.54 -33.05 5.68
CA ASP A 172 4.69 -33.77 6.63
C ASP A 172 3.18 -33.78 6.39
N ALA A 173 2.81 -34.20 5.17
CA ALA A 173 1.70 -35.13 4.98
C ALA A 173 2.26 -36.53 4.67
N ALA A 174 2.92 -37.17 5.64
CA ALA A 174 3.19 -38.62 5.64
C ALA A 174 3.97 -39.02 6.91
N ALA A 175 3.27 -39.23 8.02
CA ALA A 175 3.71 -40.16 9.06
C ALA A 175 2.48 -40.63 9.85
N ASP A 176 1.59 -41.33 9.15
CA ASP A 176 0.78 -42.36 9.79
C ASP A 176 1.36 -43.70 9.36
N PRO A 177 1.92 -44.46 10.31
CA PRO A 177 1.75 -45.89 10.24
C PRO A 177 1.27 -46.42 11.60
N ALA A 178 -0.04 -46.67 11.72
CA ALA A 178 -0.53 -47.82 12.48
C ALA A 178 -0.04 -49.12 11.80
N PRO A 179 0.33 -50.16 12.56
CA PRO A 179 -0.64 -50.96 13.33
C PRO A 179 -0.33 -51.13 14.83
#